data_AF-A0A6M3XLV7-F1
#
_entry.id   AF-A0A6M3XLV7-F1
#
_cell.length_a   1.000
_cell.length_b   1.000
_cell.length_c   1.000
_cell.angle_alpha   90.00
_cell.angle_beta   90.00
_cell.angle_gamma   90.00
#
_symmetry.space_group_name_H-M   'P 1'
#
loop_
_entity.id
_entity.type
_entity.pdbx_description
1 polymer ?
#
loop_
_entity_poly.entity_id
_entity_poly.type
_entity_poly.pdbx_seq_one_letter_code
_entity_poly.pdbx_strand_id
1 'polypeptide(L)'
;MRMWMVNPRLMCGKHLLGEHVECHMLAGSLRKGKSIQGFIARNLLEPQNLKSRHQALASEMTNRGFNHKSELAPYAMGEHHIGSVDVDHSLKELAARCHNCAAIIGAKNDLV
;
A
#
# COMPACT_ATOMS: atom_id res chain seq x y z
N MET A 1 6.12 -6.27 -4.63
CA MET A 1 4.71 -5.84 -4.53
C MET A 1 4.19 -6.23 -3.18
N ARG A 2 3.88 -5.24 -2.36
CA ARG A 2 3.05 -5.39 -1.18
C ARG A 2 2.08 -4.22 -1.07
N MET A 3 1.06 -4.41 -0.26
CA MET A 3 0.21 -3.36 0.27
C MET A 3 0.51 -3.31 1.77
N TRP A 4 0.95 -2.16 2.28
CA TRP A 4 1.23 -2.02 3.71
C TRP A 4 -0.07 -1.95 4.51
N MET A 5 -1.14 -1.42 3.90
CA MET A 5 -2.44 -1.17 4.54
C MET A 5 -2.40 -0.25 5.78
N VAL A 6 -1.20 0.13 6.25
CA VAL A 6 -0.95 1.18 7.24
C VAL A 6 -1.55 2.50 6.78
N ASN A 7 -2.07 3.30 7.72
CA ASN A 7 -2.56 4.65 7.44
C ASN A 7 -1.47 5.46 6.68
N PRO A 8 -1.76 5.99 5.46
CA PRO A 8 -0.78 6.71 4.65
C PRO A 8 -0.07 7.87 5.39
N ARG A 9 -0.76 8.52 6.34
CA ARG A 9 -0.19 9.60 7.18
C ARG A 9 0.97 9.14 8.06
N LEU A 10 1.07 7.84 8.34
CA LEU A 10 2.13 7.24 9.15
C LEU A 10 3.32 6.76 8.31
N MET A 11 3.25 6.87 6.99
CA MET A 11 4.30 6.45 6.08
C MET A 11 5.22 7.63 5.75
N CYS A 12 6.52 7.41 5.61
CA CYS A 12 7.41 8.42 5.02
C CYS A 12 7.15 8.56 3.51
N GLY A 13 7.58 9.67 2.90
CA GLY A 13 7.33 9.92 1.46
C GLY A 13 7.82 8.80 0.54
N LYS A 14 8.97 8.18 0.85
CA LYS A 14 9.51 7.05 0.08
C LYS A 14 8.60 5.82 0.12
N HIS A 15 8.08 5.46 1.28
CA HIS A 15 7.20 4.28 1.41
C HIS A 15 5.80 4.56 0.88
N LEU A 16 5.30 5.79 1.04
CA LEU A 16 4.05 6.24 0.45
C LEU A 16 4.09 6.11 -1.08
N LEU A 17 5.11 6.69 -1.71
CA LEU A 17 5.32 6.60 -3.16
C LEU A 17 5.61 5.16 -3.61
N GLY A 18 6.41 4.42 -2.82
CA GLY A 18 6.76 3.04 -3.13
C GLY A 18 5.54 2.13 -3.23
N GLU A 19 4.64 2.19 -2.25
CA GLU A 19 3.39 1.42 -2.28
C GLU A 19 2.48 1.86 -3.43
N HIS A 20 2.38 3.16 -3.68
CA HIS A 20 1.59 3.70 -4.79
C HIS A 20 2.05 3.13 -6.14
N VAL A 21 3.35 3.03 -6.37
CA VAL A 21 3.91 2.38 -7.57
C VAL A 21 3.59 0.88 -7.59
N GLU A 22 3.68 0.20 -6.45
CA GLU A 22 3.35 -1.23 -6.37
C GLU A 22 1.85 -1.51 -6.62
N CYS A 23 0.94 -0.57 -6.31
CA CYS A 23 -0.46 -0.66 -6.72
C CYS A 23 -0.61 -0.73 -8.25
N HIS A 24 0.13 0.12 -8.99
CA HIS A 24 0.13 0.08 -10.46
C HIS A 24 0.71 -1.22 -11.00
N MET A 25 1.77 -1.74 -10.37
CA MET A 25 2.35 -3.04 -10.72
C MET A 25 1.36 -4.19 -10.49
N LEU A 26 0.57 -4.13 -9.40
CA LEU A 26 -0.45 -5.13 -9.12
C LEU A 26 -1.57 -5.09 -10.16
N ALA A 27 -2.10 -3.91 -10.47
CA ALA A 27 -3.12 -3.75 -11.52
C ALA A 27 -2.61 -4.28 -12.88
N GLY A 28 -1.35 -3.99 -13.23
CA GLY A 28 -0.72 -4.52 -14.42
C GLY A 28 -0.54 -6.05 -14.41
N SER A 29 -0.29 -6.64 -13.24
CA SER A 29 -0.18 -8.10 -13.07
C SER A 29 -1.54 -8.79 -13.21
N LEU A 30 -2.57 -8.24 -12.58
CA LEU A 30 -3.96 -8.69 -12.70
C LEU A 30 -4.44 -8.65 -14.15
N ARG A 31 -4.21 -7.53 -14.85
CA ARG A 31 -4.58 -7.37 -16.28
C ARG A 31 -3.91 -8.40 -17.19
N LYS A 32 -2.68 -8.82 -16.85
CA LYS A 32 -1.92 -9.82 -17.62
C LYS A 32 -2.21 -11.26 -17.19
N GLY A 33 -3.15 -11.49 -16.25
CA GLY A 33 -3.45 -12.82 -15.74
C GLY A 33 -2.27 -13.47 -14.98
N LYS A 34 -1.33 -12.67 -14.46
CA LYS A 34 -0.19 -13.20 -13.72
C LYS A 34 -0.64 -13.68 -12.35
N SER A 35 -0.12 -14.82 -11.93
CA SER A 35 -0.38 -15.34 -10.58
C SER A 35 0.17 -14.38 -9.52
N ILE A 36 -0.67 -14.04 -8.56
CA ILE A 36 -0.33 -13.27 -7.36
C ILE A 36 -0.46 -14.10 -6.08
N GLN A 37 -0.74 -15.40 -6.21
CA GLN A 37 -1.07 -16.28 -5.08
C GLN A 37 0.04 -16.33 -4.03
N GLY A 38 1.30 -16.33 -4.46
CA GLY A 38 2.44 -16.33 -3.53
C GLY A 38 2.56 -15.06 -2.69
N PHE A 39 1.99 -13.93 -3.13
CA PHE A 39 1.93 -12.71 -2.32
C PHE A 39 0.76 -12.74 -1.34
N ILE A 40 -0.40 -13.22 -1.79
CA ILE A 40 -1.58 -13.44 -0.94
C ILE A 40 -1.25 -14.41 0.20
N ALA A 41 -0.62 -15.55 -0.11
CA ALA A 41 -0.23 -16.56 0.88
C ALA A 41 0.78 -16.08 1.92
N ARG A 42 1.44 -14.94 1.67
CA ARG A 42 2.37 -14.27 2.60
C ARG A 42 1.76 -13.04 3.28
N ASN A 43 0.44 -12.85 3.17
CA ASN A 43 -0.29 -11.70 3.71
C ASN A 43 0.27 -10.35 3.22
N LEU A 44 0.72 -10.29 1.97
CA LEU A 44 1.34 -9.08 1.39
C LEU A 44 0.38 -8.25 0.55
N LEU A 45 -0.76 -8.78 0.12
CA LEU A 45 -1.68 -8.08 -0.78
C LEU A 45 -3.13 -8.26 -0.34
N GLU A 46 -3.93 -7.21 -0.54
CA GLU A 46 -5.39 -7.23 -0.50
C GLU A 46 -5.93 -6.74 -1.84
N PRO A 47 -5.92 -7.57 -2.89
CA PRO A 47 -6.26 -7.14 -4.25
C PRO A 47 -7.67 -6.53 -4.35
N GLN A 48 -8.62 -7.01 -3.54
CA GLN A 48 -9.98 -6.47 -3.45
C GLN A 48 -10.02 -5.00 -3.02
N ASN A 49 -9.01 -4.54 -2.29
CA ASN A 49 -8.88 -3.18 -1.79
C ASN A 49 -7.91 -2.34 -2.63
N LEU A 50 -7.42 -2.84 -3.77
CA LEU A 50 -6.39 -2.15 -4.57
C LEU A 50 -6.81 -0.73 -4.98
N LYS A 51 -8.01 -0.55 -5.52
CA LYS A 51 -8.49 0.77 -5.96
C LYS A 51 -8.62 1.76 -4.80
N SER A 52 -9.29 1.37 -3.72
CA SER A 52 -9.48 2.23 -2.55
C SER A 52 -8.14 2.55 -1.88
N ARG A 53 -7.21 1.58 -1.83
CA ARG A 53 -5.86 1.78 -1.31
C ARG A 53 -5.06 2.78 -2.16
N HIS A 54 -5.08 2.63 -3.49
CA HIS A 54 -4.42 3.58 -4.39
C HIS A 54 -4.94 5.01 -4.18
N GLN A 55 -6.27 5.18 -4.06
CA GLN A 55 -6.89 6.48 -3.81
C GLN A 55 -6.48 7.08 -2.46
N ALA A 56 -6.39 6.27 -1.40
CA ALA A 56 -5.92 6.72 -0.09
C ALA A 56 -4.46 7.21 -0.13
N LEU A 57 -3.59 6.46 -0.84
CA LEU A 57 -2.19 6.85 -1.04
C LEU A 57 -2.09 8.13 -1.86
N ALA A 58 -2.80 8.23 -2.98
CA ALA A 58 -2.83 9.41 -3.86
C ALA A 58 -3.34 10.67 -3.14
N SER A 59 -4.34 10.51 -2.25
CA SER A 59 -4.86 11.60 -1.44
C SER A 59 -3.78 12.13 -0.49
N GLU A 60 -3.07 11.25 0.20
CA GLU A 60 -1.97 11.65 1.09
C GLU A 60 -0.77 12.22 0.32
N MET A 61 -0.47 11.69 -0.86
CA MET A 61 0.55 12.25 -1.76
C MET A 61 0.20 13.70 -2.12
N THR A 62 -1.06 13.96 -2.53
CA THR A 62 -1.56 15.31 -2.83
C THR A 62 -1.45 16.22 -1.61
N ASN A 63 -1.85 15.75 -0.42
CA ASN A 63 -1.73 16.52 0.83
C ASN A 63 -0.29 16.95 1.14
N ARG A 64 0.70 16.16 0.71
CA ARG A 64 2.14 16.44 0.89
C ARG A 64 2.76 17.22 -0.27
N GLY A 65 1.95 17.69 -1.23
CA GLY A 65 2.42 18.47 -2.38
C GLY A 65 3.06 17.63 -3.49
N PHE A 66 2.85 16.31 -3.52
CA PHE A 66 3.29 15.48 -4.64
C PHE A 66 2.40 15.77 -5.85
N ASN A 67 3.02 15.82 -7.02
CA ASN A 67 2.32 15.99 -8.29
C ASN A 67 1.75 14.66 -8.80
N HIS A 68 0.73 14.12 -8.13
CA HIS A 68 0.08 12.88 -8.55
C HIS A 68 -0.80 13.09 -9.79
N LYS A 69 -0.49 12.38 -10.88
CA LYS A 69 -1.21 12.47 -12.17
C LYS A 69 -1.48 11.10 -12.82
N SER A 70 -1.44 10.03 -12.02
CA SER A 70 -1.45 8.65 -12.52
C SER A 70 -2.61 7.86 -11.94
N GLU A 71 -3.76 7.94 -12.60
CA GLU A 71 -4.91 7.11 -12.27
C GLU A 71 -4.62 5.62 -12.46
N LEU A 72 -5.24 4.79 -11.62
CA LEU A 72 -5.06 3.35 -11.70
C LEU A 72 -5.72 2.81 -12.97
N ALA A 73 -4.95 2.10 -13.80
CA ALA A 73 -5.48 1.49 -15.02
C ALA A 73 -6.54 0.43 -14.69
N PRO A 74 -7.55 0.21 -15.56
CA PRO A 74 -8.52 -0.86 -15.38
C PRO A 74 -7.84 -2.23 -15.23
N TYR A 75 -8.39 -3.05 -14.34
CA TYR A 75 -7.98 -4.42 -14.08
C TYR A 75 -9.21 -5.28 -13.79
N ALA A 76 -9.10 -6.58 -14.03
CA ALA A 76 -10.09 -7.56 -13.63
C ALA A 76 -9.54 -8.41 -12.48
N MET A 77 -10.38 -8.71 -11.50
CA MET A 77 -10.05 -9.69 -10.47
C MET A 77 -10.76 -11.01 -10.78
N GLY A 78 -10.02 -12.11 -10.67
CA GLY A 78 -10.64 -13.43 -10.57
C GLY A 78 -11.20 -13.65 -9.16
N GLU A 79 -12.14 -14.57 -9.03
CA GLU A 79 -12.82 -14.90 -7.77
C GLU A 79 -11.87 -15.34 -6.64
N HIS A 80 -10.67 -15.83 -7.00
CA HIS A 80 -9.67 -16.33 -6.05
C HIS A 80 -8.63 -15.28 -5.62
N HIS A 81 -8.74 -14.01 -6.06
CA HIS A 81 -7.79 -12.95 -5.71
C HIS A 81 -8.18 -12.21 -4.42
N ILE A 82 -8.52 -12.95 -3.37
CA ILE A 82 -8.83 -12.39 -2.05
C ILE A 82 -7.65 -12.65 -1.12
N GLY A 83 -7.17 -11.58 -0.47
CA GLY A 83 -6.10 -11.65 0.51
C GLY A 83 -6.39 -10.77 1.72
N SER A 84 -5.60 -10.93 2.77
CA SER A 84 -5.66 -10.12 3.98
C SER A 84 -4.26 -9.72 4.38
N VAL A 85 -4.05 -8.45 4.71
CA VAL A 85 -2.81 -7.91 5.25
C VAL A 85 -3.02 -7.63 6.72
N ASP A 86 -2.14 -8.17 7.56
CA ASP A 86 -2.09 -7.80 8.97
C ASP A 86 -1.50 -6.38 9.09
N VAL A 87 -2.37 -5.41 9.39
CA VAL A 87 -2.03 -3.99 9.49
C VAL A 87 -1.12 -3.72 10.68
N ASP A 88 -1.34 -4.40 11.81
CA ASP A 88 -0.53 -4.22 13.02
C ASP A 88 0.88 -4.78 12.81
N HIS A 89 0.98 -5.94 12.16
CA HIS A 89 2.26 -6.49 11.75
C HIS A 89 2.96 -5.57 10.74
N SER A 90 2.24 -5.07 9.74
CA SER A 90 2.79 -4.15 8.74
C SER A 90 3.28 -2.84 9.36
N LEU A 91 2.58 -2.31 10.38
CA LEU A 91 2.99 -1.12 11.11
C LEU A 91 4.30 -1.35 11.86
N LYS A 92 4.42 -2.47 12.58
CA LYS A 92 5.65 -2.86 13.31
C LYS A 92 6.81 -3.09 12.35
N GLU A 93 6.57 -3.81 11.26
CA GLU A 93 7.57 -4.10 10.23
C GLU A 93 8.06 -2.82 9.54
N LEU A 94 7.14 -1.89 9.22
CA LEU A 94 7.47 -0.61 8.60
C LEU A 94 8.33 0.26 9.52
N ALA A 95 7.98 0.34 10.80
CA ALA A 95 8.77 1.06 11.80
C ALA A 95 10.16 0.43 11.97
N ALA A 96 10.24 -0.90 12.10
CA ALA A 96 11.52 -1.61 12.26
C ALA A 96 12.46 -1.42 11.06
N ARG A 97 11.92 -1.33 9.85
CA ARG A 97 12.71 -1.21 8.61
C ARG A 97 13.09 0.22 8.23
N CYS A 98 12.44 1.24 8.81
CA CYS A 98 12.61 2.61 8.36
C CYS A 98 12.55 3.61 9.52
N HIS A 99 13.70 4.21 9.85
CA HIS A 99 13.80 5.24 10.90
C HIS A 99 12.83 6.41 10.67
N ASN A 100 12.58 6.83 9.42
CA ASN A 100 11.63 7.91 9.12
C ASN A 100 10.19 7.50 9.41
N CYS A 101 9.78 6.29 9.03
CA CYS A 101 8.45 5.80 9.38
C CYS A 101 8.32 5.60 10.89
N ALA A 102 9.35 5.05 11.55
CA ALA A 102 9.37 4.90 13.01
C ALA A 102 9.18 6.24 13.72
N ALA A 103 9.89 7.29 13.30
CA ALA A 103 9.77 8.62 13.86
C ALA A 103 8.35 9.20 13.69
N ILE A 104 7.76 9.07 12.49
CA ILE A 104 6.39 9.53 12.23
C ILE A 104 5.37 8.77 13.09
N ILE A 105 5.51 7.45 13.18
CA ILE A 105 4.63 6.58 13.97
C ILE A 105 4.73 6.94 15.45
N GLY A 106 5.95 7.07 15.99
CA GLY A 106 6.18 7.46 17.38
C GLY A 106 5.57 8.82 17.72
N ALA A 107 5.88 9.84 16.91
CA ALA A 107 5.36 11.20 17.12
C ALA A 107 3.83 11.30 17.05
N LYS A 108 3.15 10.35 16.40
CA LYS A 108 1.69 10.30 16.32
C LYS A 108 1.04 9.53 17.47
N ASN A 109 1.77 8.58 18.08
CA ASN A 109 1.33 7.91 19.30
C ASN A 109 1.41 8.84 20.52
N ASP A 110 2.34 9.80 20.53
CA ASP A 110 2.49 10.77 21.61
C ASP A 110 1.41 11.89 21.60
N LEU A 111 0.50 11.89 20.62
CA LEU A 111 -0.56 12.88 20.44
C LEU A 111 -1.96 12.36 20.81
N VAL A 112 -2.06 11.15 21.39
CA VAL A 112 -3.31 10.49 21.81
C VAL A 112 -3.36 10.33 23.32
#